data_AF-A0A1V6N6D3-F1
#
_entry.id   AF-A0A1V6N6D3-F1
#
_cell.length_a   1.000
_cell.length_b   1.000
_cell.length_c   1.000
_cell.angle_alpha   90.00
_cell.angle_beta   90.00
_cell.angle_gamma   90.00
#
_symmetry.space_group_name_H-M   'P 1'
#
loop_
_entity.id
_entity.type
_entity.pdbx_description
1 polymer ?
#
loop_
_entity_poly.entity_id
_entity_poly.type
_entity_poly.pdbx_seq_one_letter_code
_entity_poly.pdbx_strand_id
1 'polypeptide(L)'
;MLLVDNGEKLRIEKTSGFFSVGGHSLLLLKMQAEIRDRLSIDLTLPELFQNNTLEGLSSRIDASGTNHSVQIDREAETALHSDILSTVGATYPPKDTLKPKTVLLTGATGFLGRALCKKLSASPDIAKIECLAVRNPKTAQKEPNKTFFHTGDLRSPFLGLSEKKAKMIFESADLIIHSGADVSHMKSYQSLRRPNVESTKELVRLAGKHKIPFHFISTAGVALSGKESYPEVSVAAYPPPTNRIEGYVASKWASERFLDRTEP
;
A
#
# COMPACT_ATOMS: atom_id res chain seq x y z
N MET A 1 20.93 26.69 22.10
CA MET A 1 20.36 28.01 22.45
C MET A 1 19.64 28.51 21.21
N LEU A 2 18.31 28.35 21.15
CA LEU A 2 17.50 28.89 20.05
C LEU A 2 16.90 30.21 20.55
N LEU A 3 17.29 31.30 19.89
CA LEU A 3 16.82 32.65 20.18
C LEU A 3 15.50 32.86 19.45
N VAL A 4 14.46 33.27 20.17
CA VAL A 4 13.32 33.99 19.58
C VAL A 4 13.66 35.46 19.57
N ASP A 5 13.11 36.19 18.61
CA ASP A 5 13.45 37.56 18.19
C ASP A 5 13.28 38.68 19.26
N ASN A 6 13.03 38.34 20.53
CA ASN A 6 12.85 39.28 21.64
C ASN A 6 13.87 39.14 22.80
N GLY A 7 14.93 38.34 22.65
CA GLY A 7 16.00 38.27 23.64
C GLY A 7 15.66 37.55 24.96
N GLU A 8 14.47 36.99 25.10
CA GLU A 8 14.12 36.11 26.23
C GLU A 8 14.68 34.69 26.01
N LYS A 9 15.42 34.18 27.00
CA LYS A 9 15.87 32.78 27.02
C LYS A 9 14.66 31.88 27.29
N LEU A 10 14.13 31.22 26.27
CA LEU A 10 13.16 30.14 26.44
C LEU A 10 13.77 29.03 27.29
N ARG A 11 13.24 28.83 28.50
CA ARG A 11 13.58 27.70 29.36
C ARG A 11 12.85 26.46 28.84
N ILE A 12 13.61 25.46 28.40
CA ILE A 12 13.05 24.16 28.01
C ILE A 12 12.87 23.33 29.28
N GLU A 13 11.64 22.93 29.55
CA GLU A 13 11.24 22.07 30.65
C GLU A 13 10.75 20.72 30.11
N LYS A 14 10.57 19.73 30.99
CA LYS A 14 10.12 18.38 30.59
C LYS A 14 8.75 18.40 29.88
N THR A 15 7.88 19.33 30.23
CA THR A 15 6.54 19.52 29.64
C THR A 15 6.54 20.44 28.43
N SER A 16 7.68 21.04 28.06
CA SER A 16 7.75 21.98 26.94
C SER A 16 7.45 21.27 25.62
N GLY A 17 6.40 21.74 24.93
CA GLY A 17 6.03 21.25 23.61
C GLY A 17 6.98 21.79 22.54
N PHE A 18 7.43 20.94 21.62
CA PHE A 18 8.34 21.24 20.53
C PHE A 18 7.91 22.47 19.73
N PHE A 19 6.61 22.56 19.40
CA PHE A 19 6.05 23.69 18.66
C PHE A 19 5.92 24.96 19.50
N SER A 20 5.65 24.82 20.81
CA SER A 20 5.54 25.97 21.72
C SER A 20 6.86 26.70 21.95
N VAL A 21 8.00 26.04 21.70
CA VAL A 21 9.34 26.62 21.84
C VAL A 21 9.96 27.02 20.50
N GLY A 22 9.15 27.17 19.45
CA GLY A 22 9.58 27.62 18.12
C GLY A 22 9.95 26.51 17.14
N GLY A 23 9.69 25.25 17.48
CA GLY A 23 9.85 24.11 16.57
C GLY A 23 8.83 24.14 15.42
N HIS A 24 9.24 23.67 14.24
CA HIS A 24 8.37 23.53 13.06
C HIS A 24 8.74 22.27 12.27
N SER A 25 7.99 21.93 11.21
CA SER A 25 8.11 20.65 10.49
C SER A 25 9.52 20.33 9.98
N LEU A 26 10.28 21.33 9.51
CA LEU A 26 11.68 21.13 9.10
C LEU A 26 12.61 20.83 10.28
N LEU A 27 12.37 21.44 11.45
CA LEU A 27 13.13 21.12 12.66
C LEU A 27 12.74 19.76 13.21
N LEU A 28 11.48 19.32 13.05
CA LEU A 28 11.08 17.94 13.38
C LEU A 28 11.82 16.91 12.53
N LEU A 29 11.96 17.15 11.23
CA LEU A 29 12.76 16.29 10.34
C LEU A 29 14.22 16.23 10.78
N LYS A 30 14.81 17.36 11.19
CA LYS A 30 16.17 17.40 11.74
C LYS A 30 16.26 16.65 13.08
N MET A 31 15.30 16.85 13.98
CA MET A 31 15.24 16.15 15.26
C MET A 31 15.09 14.64 15.07
N GLN A 32 14.28 14.20 14.12
CA GLN A 32 14.14 12.80 13.72
C GLN A 32 15.50 12.22 13.28
N ALA A 33 16.24 12.95 12.44
CA ALA A 33 17.56 12.53 12.00
C ALA A 33 18.56 12.44 13.17
N GLU A 34 18.59 13.44 14.05
CA GLU A 34 19.49 13.45 15.21
C GLU A 34 19.18 12.34 16.23
N ILE A 35 17.89 12.05 16.48
CA ILE A 35 17.47 10.94 17.36
C ILE A 35 17.95 9.61 16.77
N ARG A 36 17.76 9.40 15.47
CA ARG A 36 18.27 8.22 14.77
C ARG A 36 19.78 8.12 14.86
N ASP A 37 20.50 9.18 14.53
CA ASP A 37 21.96 9.15 14.40
C ASP A 37 22.66 9.02 15.76
N ARG A 38 22.10 9.60 16.84
CA ARG A 38 22.71 9.56 18.18
C ARG A 38 22.22 8.42 19.06
N LEU A 39 20.96 8.04 18.93
CA LEU A 39 20.32 7.07 19.81
C LEU A 39 20.01 5.74 19.11
N SER A 40 20.22 5.64 17.78
CA SER A 40 19.87 4.47 16.98
C SER A 40 18.38 4.08 17.10
N ILE A 41 17.52 5.08 17.32
CA ILE A 41 16.07 4.90 17.45
C ILE A 41 15.38 5.59 16.28
N ASP A 42 14.61 4.81 15.52
CA ASP A 42 13.79 5.34 14.44
C ASP A 42 12.40 5.72 14.97
N LEU A 43 12.18 7.01 15.22
CA LEU A 43 10.84 7.56 15.46
C LEU A 43 10.25 8.08 14.16
N THR A 44 8.96 7.85 13.93
CA THR A 44 8.23 8.42 12.80
C THR A 44 7.83 9.87 13.09
N LEU A 45 7.67 10.70 12.04
CA LEU A 45 7.12 12.05 12.20
C LEU A 45 5.81 12.09 13.02
N PRO A 46 4.79 11.25 12.78
CA PRO A 46 3.60 11.24 13.63
C PRO A 46 3.89 10.94 15.10
N GLU A 47 4.83 10.06 15.42
CA GLU A 47 5.23 9.83 16.82
C GLU A 47 5.85 11.09 17.43
N LEU A 48 6.67 11.82 16.67
CA LEU A 48 7.22 13.11 17.11
C LEU A 48 6.13 14.19 17.27
N PHE A 49 5.11 14.17 16.40
CA PHE A 49 3.96 15.10 16.48
C PHE A 49 3.04 14.79 17.67
N GLN A 50 2.78 13.51 17.94
CA GLN A 50 1.91 13.05 19.03
C GLN A 50 2.59 13.17 20.39
N ASN A 51 3.90 12.92 20.46
CA ASN A 51 4.69 13.02 21.68
C ASN A 51 5.47 14.33 21.72
N ASN A 52 4.86 15.46 21.38
CA ASN A 52 5.62 16.69 21.14
C ASN A 52 6.25 17.33 22.39
N THR A 53 6.09 16.78 23.60
CA THR A 53 6.78 17.24 24.81
C THR A 53 8.09 16.48 25.03
N LEU A 54 9.06 17.10 25.73
CA LEU A 54 10.34 16.44 26.03
C LEU A 54 10.15 15.13 26.83
N GLU A 55 9.24 15.13 27.83
CA GLU A 55 8.92 13.93 28.61
C GLU A 55 8.17 12.86 27.80
N GLY A 56 7.28 13.26 26.89
CA GLY A 56 6.57 12.34 26.00
C GLY A 56 7.53 11.66 25.03
N LEU A 57 8.44 12.43 24.43
CA LEU A 57 9.50 11.90 23.57
C LEU A 57 10.45 10.98 24.32
N SER A 58 10.93 11.37 25.51
CA SER A 58 11.80 10.52 26.34
C SER A 58 11.12 9.20 26.67
N SER A 59 9.87 9.24 27.15
CA SER A 59 9.11 8.03 27.48
C SER A 59 8.91 7.14 26.27
N ARG A 60 8.66 7.74 25.08
CA ARG A 60 8.53 6.98 23.83
C ARG A 60 9.85 6.36 23.41
N ILE A 61 10.97 7.05 23.58
CA ILE A 61 12.33 6.56 23.30
C ILE A 61 12.66 5.39 24.24
N ASP A 62 12.41 5.53 25.54
CA ASP A 62 12.66 4.49 26.53
C ASP A 62 11.80 3.24 26.26
N ALA A 63 10.53 3.45 25.89
CA ALA A 63 9.64 2.38 25.43
C ALA A 63 10.01 1.82 24.05
N SER A 64 10.78 2.55 23.23
CA SER A 64 11.29 2.11 21.93
C SER A 64 12.64 1.40 22.04
N GLY A 65 13.32 1.50 23.19
CA GLY A 65 14.47 0.65 23.54
C GLY A 65 14.12 -0.86 23.61
N THR A 66 12.83 -1.20 23.51
CA THR A 66 12.30 -2.55 23.37
C THR A 66 11.64 -2.81 22.00
N ASN A 67 11.81 -1.94 21.00
CA ASN A 67 11.28 -2.15 19.65
C ASN A 67 11.95 -3.37 19.02
N HIS A 68 11.27 -4.52 19.12
CA HIS A 68 11.41 -5.62 18.20
C HIS A 68 11.34 -5.07 16.78
N SER A 69 12.47 -4.96 16.10
CA SER A 69 12.51 -4.96 14.65
C SER A 69 11.76 -6.22 14.23
N VAL A 70 10.49 -6.08 13.84
CA VAL A 70 9.76 -7.21 13.30
C VAL A 70 10.43 -7.51 11.97
N GLN A 71 11.35 -8.48 11.98
CA GLN A 71 11.94 -9.01 10.77
C GLN A 71 10.80 -9.58 9.94
N ILE A 72 10.56 -8.97 8.78
CA ILE A 72 9.66 -9.54 7.78
C ILE A 72 10.39 -10.74 7.21
N ASP A 73 9.87 -11.95 7.47
CA ASP A 73 10.29 -13.13 6.74
C ASP A 73 9.80 -13.01 5.29
N ARG A 74 10.67 -12.47 4.43
CA ARG A 74 10.35 -12.16 3.03
C ARG A 74 9.99 -13.41 2.23
N GLU A 75 10.58 -14.56 2.56
CA GLU A 75 10.28 -15.81 1.88
C GLU A 75 8.90 -16.29 2.25
N ALA A 76 8.59 -16.39 3.54
CA ALA A 76 7.26 -16.79 4.00
C ALA A 76 6.17 -15.81 3.52
N GLU A 77 6.47 -14.51 3.53
CA GLU A 77 5.52 -13.47 3.15
C GLU A 77 5.17 -13.50 1.65
N THR A 78 6.11 -13.89 0.80
CA THR A 78 5.92 -13.93 -0.66
C THR A 78 5.64 -15.33 -1.19
N ALA A 79 5.68 -16.36 -0.35
CA ALA A 79 5.41 -17.74 -0.73
C ALA A 79 3.99 -17.92 -1.28
N LEU A 80 3.86 -18.82 -2.25
CA LEU A 80 2.56 -19.27 -2.74
C LEU A 80 1.95 -20.26 -1.75
N HIS A 81 0.74 -19.96 -1.29
CA HIS A 81 -0.06 -20.93 -0.55
C HIS A 81 -0.66 -21.99 -1.49
N SER A 82 -0.95 -23.17 -0.94
CA SER A 82 -1.43 -24.33 -1.69
C SER A 82 -2.76 -24.07 -2.43
N ASP A 83 -3.63 -23.26 -1.85
CA ASP A 83 -4.88 -22.82 -2.47
C ASP A 83 -4.62 -22.01 -3.75
N ILE A 84 -3.63 -21.12 -3.75
CA ILE A 84 -3.22 -20.35 -4.93
C ILE A 84 -2.55 -21.25 -5.97
N LEU A 85 -1.61 -22.11 -5.54
CA LEU A 85 -0.95 -23.09 -6.42
C LEU A 85 -1.96 -23.96 -7.17
N SER A 86 -3.00 -24.44 -6.49
CA SER A 86 -4.05 -25.25 -7.10
C SER A 86 -4.86 -24.51 -8.16
N THR A 87 -4.97 -23.18 -8.07
CA THR A 87 -5.68 -22.35 -9.05
C THR A 87 -4.80 -21.92 -10.23
N VAL A 88 -3.54 -21.59 -9.98
CA VAL A 88 -2.59 -21.16 -11.02
C VAL A 88 -2.15 -22.34 -11.89
N GLY A 89 -1.94 -23.52 -11.28
CA GLY A 89 -1.55 -24.75 -11.98
C GLY A 89 -2.70 -25.47 -12.72
N ALA A 90 -3.95 -25.00 -12.58
CA ALA A 90 -5.10 -25.65 -13.21
C ALA A 90 -5.17 -25.37 -14.72
N THR A 91 -5.41 -26.41 -15.51
CA THR A 91 -5.56 -26.34 -16.97
C THR A 91 -6.96 -25.85 -17.38
N TYR A 92 -7.23 -24.57 -17.18
CA TYR A 92 -8.34 -23.88 -17.85
C TYR A 92 -7.91 -23.32 -19.21
N PRO A 93 -8.78 -23.26 -20.23
CA PRO A 93 -8.44 -22.57 -21.47
C PRO A 93 -8.17 -21.07 -21.16
N PRO A 94 -7.09 -20.46 -21.70
CA PRO A 94 -6.86 -19.03 -21.53
C PRO A 94 -8.04 -18.24 -22.13
N LYS A 95 -8.50 -17.19 -21.44
CA LYS A 95 -9.47 -16.26 -22.04
C LYS A 95 -8.81 -15.54 -23.22
N ASP A 96 -9.57 -15.21 -24.26
CA ASP A 96 -9.10 -14.36 -25.35
C ASP A 96 -8.90 -12.94 -24.80
N THR A 97 -7.66 -12.60 -24.46
CA THR A 97 -7.28 -11.39 -23.71
C THR A 97 -7.08 -10.17 -24.60
N LEU A 98 -7.10 -10.34 -25.93
CA LEU A 98 -6.70 -9.29 -26.87
C LEU A 98 -7.64 -8.07 -26.85
N LYS A 99 -8.89 -8.24 -26.39
CA LYS A 99 -9.89 -7.15 -26.26
C LYS A 99 -10.78 -7.36 -25.03
N PRO A 100 -10.34 -6.95 -23.82
CA PRO A 100 -11.14 -7.13 -22.61
C PRO A 100 -12.42 -6.29 -22.68
N LYS A 101 -13.57 -6.87 -22.33
CA LYS A 101 -14.86 -6.14 -22.30
C LYS A 101 -15.26 -5.78 -20.88
N THR A 102 -14.96 -6.65 -19.91
CA THR A 102 -15.28 -6.46 -18.49
C THR A 102 -14.00 -6.32 -17.67
N VAL A 103 -13.79 -5.14 -17.08
CA VAL A 103 -12.61 -4.84 -16.25
C VAL A 103 -13.00 -4.81 -14.78
N LEU A 104 -12.28 -5.55 -13.94
CA LEU A 104 -12.33 -5.37 -12.49
C LEU A 104 -11.28 -4.34 -12.08
N LEU A 105 -11.68 -3.33 -11.31
CA LEU A 105 -10.80 -2.26 -10.87
C LEU A 105 -10.88 -2.11 -9.34
N THR A 106 -9.75 -2.20 -8.65
CA THR A 106 -9.68 -1.72 -7.25
C THR A 106 -9.08 -0.31 -7.19
N GLY A 107 -9.37 0.43 -6.12
CA GLY A 107 -8.83 1.78 -5.96
C GLY A 107 -9.49 2.84 -6.84
N ALA A 108 -10.70 2.55 -7.35
CA ALA A 108 -11.44 3.41 -8.27
C ALA A 108 -11.71 4.84 -7.74
N THR A 109 -11.74 5.04 -6.42
CA THR A 109 -11.91 6.36 -5.79
C THR A 109 -10.60 7.11 -5.55
N GLY A 110 -9.45 6.48 -5.81
CA GLY A 110 -8.13 7.09 -5.71
C GLY A 110 -7.86 8.10 -6.82
N PHE A 111 -6.67 8.72 -6.81
CA PHE A 111 -6.24 9.65 -7.85
C PHE A 111 -6.13 8.95 -9.22
N LEU A 112 -5.30 7.90 -9.31
CA LEU A 112 -5.12 7.13 -10.53
C LEU A 112 -6.40 6.36 -10.93
N GLY A 113 -7.09 5.76 -9.96
CA GLY A 113 -8.30 4.98 -10.21
C GLY A 113 -9.40 5.78 -10.91
N ARG A 114 -9.62 7.05 -10.53
CA ARG A 114 -10.59 7.93 -11.20
C ARG A 114 -10.20 8.21 -12.66
N ALA A 115 -8.91 8.46 -12.91
CA ALA A 115 -8.41 8.65 -14.27
C ALA A 115 -8.57 7.37 -15.12
N LEU A 116 -8.30 6.20 -14.54
CA LEU A 116 -8.51 4.90 -15.17
C LEU A 116 -10.00 4.66 -15.49
N CYS A 117 -10.91 4.88 -14.54
CA CYS A 117 -12.36 4.78 -14.78
C CYS A 117 -12.80 5.61 -15.99
N LYS A 118 -12.38 6.89 -16.03
CA LYS A 118 -12.71 7.80 -17.12
C LYS A 118 -12.18 7.31 -18.47
N LYS A 119 -10.91 6.86 -18.53
CA LYS A 119 -10.29 6.36 -19.77
C LYS A 119 -10.89 5.05 -20.24
N LEU A 120 -11.08 4.10 -19.34
CA LEU A 120 -11.69 2.80 -19.64
C LEU A 120 -13.12 2.97 -20.12
N SER A 121 -13.92 3.83 -19.49
CA SER A 121 -15.32 3.99 -19.87
C SER A 121 -15.50 4.69 -21.22
N ALA A 122 -14.57 5.58 -21.57
CA ALA A 122 -14.53 6.21 -22.89
C ALA A 122 -14.09 5.25 -24.01
N SER A 123 -13.48 4.11 -23.68
CA SER A 123 -13.12 3.11 -24.67
C SER A 123 -14.36 2.40 -25.23
N PRO A 124 -14.46 2.22 -26.57
CA PRO A 124 -15.54 1.47 -27.19
C PRO A 124 -15.45 -0.04 -26.89
N ASP A 125 -14.25 -0.57 -26.66
CA ASP A 125 -14.02 -2.00 -26.41
C ASP A 125 -14.46 -2.42 -25.01
N ILE A 126 -14.40 -1.51 -24.05
CA ILE A 126 -14.84 -1.76 -22.67
C ILE A 126 -16.36 -1.63 -22.61
N ALA A 127 -17.04 -2.71 -22.24
CA ALA A 127 -18.47 -2.73 -21.99
C ALA A 127 -18.80 -2.42 -20.52
N LYS A 128 -17.96 -2.88 -19.58
CA LYS A 128 -18.25 -2.84 -18.15
C LYS A 128 -16.99 -2.66 -17.30
N ILE A 129 -17.10 -1.85 -16.24
CA ILE A 129 -16.07 -1.66 -15.21
C ILE A 129 -16.68 -1.96 -13.84
N GLU A 130 -16.25 -3.03 -13.20
CA GLU A 130 -16.69 -3.41 -11.84
C GLU A 130 -15.66 -2.90 -10.83
N CYS A 131 -15.98 -1.82 -10.13
CA CYS A 131 -15.12 -1.20 -9.14
C CYS A 131 -15.30 -1.87 -7.77
N LEU A 132 -14.28 -2.59 -7.31
CA LEU A 132 -14.30 -3.40 -6.08
C LEU A 132 -13.71 -2.65 -4.89
N ALA A 133 -14.05 -3.11 -3.67
CA ALA A 133 -13.54 -2.58 -2.40
C ALA A 133 -13.79 -1.07 -2.18
N VAL A 134 -14.93 -0.56 -2.62
CA VAL A 134 -15.24 0.87 -2.54
C VAL A 134 -15.91 1.21 -1.20
N ARG A 135 -15.12 1.69 -0.24
CA ARG A 135 -15.62 1.99 1.12
C ARG A 135 -16.77 3.01 1.15
N ASN A 136 -16.73 4.02 0.29
CA ASN A 136 -17.78 5.04 0.22
C ASN A 136 -18.15 5.34 -1.24
N PRO A 137 -19.21 4.69 -1.79
CA PRO A 137 -19.64 4.89 -3.17
C PRO A 137 -20.05 6.33 -3.49
N LYS A 138 -20.45 7.14 -2.50
CA LYS A 138 -20.81 8.55 -2.72
C LYS A 138 -19.62 9.38 -3.18
N THR A 139 -18.40 9.03 -2.75
CA THR A 139 -17.16 9.69 -3.21
C THR A 139 -16.82 9.39 -4.67
N ALA A 140 -17.52 8.44 -5.28
CA ALA A 140 -17.37 8.05 -6.68
C ALA A 140 -18.41 8.73 -7.60
N GLN A 141 -19.11 9.78 -7.14
CA GLN A 141 -20.19 10.41 -7.90
C GLN A 141 -19.72 11.12 -9.18
N LYS A 142 -20.51 10.92 -10.26
CA LYS A 142 -20.36 11.33 -11.69
C LYS A 142 -19.41 10.50 -12.55
N GLU A 143 -19.33 9.19 -12.33
CA GLU A 143 -18.64 8.30 -13.26
C GLU A 143 -19.59 7.78 -14.37
N PRO A 144 -19.08 7.57 -15.60
CA PRO A 144 -19.86 7.25 -16.80
C PRO A 144 -20.62 5.91 -16.74
N ASN A 145 -21.65 5.77 -17.60
CA ASN A 145 -22.68 4.71 -17.62
C ASN A 145 -22.20 3.25 -17.57
N LYS A 146 -20.91 2.97 -17.76
CA LYS A 146 -20.33 1.62 -17.77
C LYS A 146 -19.68 1.22 -16.42
N THR A 147 -19.72 2.10 -15.42
CA THR A 147 -18.99 1.92 -14.14
C THR A 147 -19.93 1.52 -13.02
N PHE A 148 -19.63 0.42 -12.35
CA PHE A 148 -20.45 -0.18 -11.31
C PHE A 148 -19.64 -0.28 -10.01
N PHE A 149 -20.09 0.39 -8.96
CA PHE A 149 -19.40 0.39 -7.67
C PHE A 149 -19.91 -0.71 -6.76
N HIS A 150 -18.98 -1.43 -6.15
CA HIS A 150 -19.27 -2.46 -5.16
C HIS A 150 -18.64 -2.08 -3.83
N THR A 151 -19.52 -1.82 -2.84
CA THR A 151 -19.10 -1.52 -1.48
C THR A 151 -18.30 -2.68 -0.90
N GLY A 152 -17.19 -2.35 -0.26
CA GLY A 152 -16.29 -3.33 0.33
C GLY A 152 -14.99 -2.69 0.82
N ASP A 153 -14.05 -3.54 1.22
CA ASP A 153 -12.75 -3.14 1.74
C ASP A 153 -11.69 -4.16 1.37
N LEU A 154 -10.49 -3.70 0.97
CA LEU A 154 -9.36 -4.56 0.61
C LEU A 154 -8.93 -5.48 1.77
N ARG A 155 -9.21 -5.09 3.02
CA ARG A 155 -8.85 -5.85 4.22
C ARG A 155 -9.76 -7.05 4.47
N SER A 156 -10.94 -7.04 3.86
CA SER A 156 -11.99 -8.03 4.08
C SER A 156 -11.84 -9.23 3.15
N PRO A 157 -12.22 -10.45 3.58
CA PRO A 157 -12.37 -11.59 2.68
C PRO A 157 -13.27 -11.23 1.49
N PHE A 158 -12.96 -11.77 0.30
CA PHE A 158 -13.67 -11.45 -0.94
C PHE A 158 -13.81 -9.94 -1.20
N LEU A 159 -12.88 -9.12 -0.67
CA LEU A 159 -12.88 -7.66 -0.74
C LEU A 159 -14.13 -7.01 -0.14
N GLY A 160 -14.83 -7.72 0.76
CA GLY A 160 -16.10 -7.29 1.37
C GLY A 160 -17.36 -7.68 0.57
N LEU A 161 -17.23 -8.46 -0.50
CA LEU A 161 -18.35 -9.05 -1.22
C LEU A 161 -18.86 -10.33 -0.52
N SER A 162 -20.10 -10.72 -0.82
CA SER A 162 -20.52 -12.10 -0.56
C SER A 162 -19.87 -13.06 -1.56
N GLU A 163 -19.66 -14.31 -1.18
CA GLU A 163 -19.05 -15.32 -2.05
C GLU A 163 -19.79 -15.49 -3.37
N LYS A 164 -21.13 -15.51 -3.32
CA LYS A 164 -21.99 -15.60 -4.52
C LYS A 164 -21.73 -14.43 -5.47
N LYS A 165 -21.58 -13.21 -4.94
CA LYS A 165 -21.33 -12.01 -5.74
C LYS A 165 -19.91 -11.99 -6.28
N ALA A 166 -18.92 -12.37 -5.47
CA ALA A 166 -17.54 -12.52 -5.92
C ALA A 166 -17.45 -13.54 -7.07
N LYS A 167 -18.05 -14.72 -6.92
CA LYS A 167 -18.09 -15.74 -7.98
C LYS A 167 -18.65 -15.17 -9.30
N MET A 168 -19.83 -14.56 -9.25
CA MET A 168 -20.46 -13.97 -10.44
C MET A 168 -19.61 -12.89 -11.12
N ILE A 169 -18.98 -12.01 -10.33
CA ILE A 169 -18.16 -10.92 -10.86
C ILE A 169 -16.89 -11.47 -11.54
N PHE A 170 -16.15 -12.36 -10.85
CA PHE A 170 -14.89 -12.90 -11.37
C PHE A 170 -15.10 -13.86 -12.55
N GLU A 171 -16.22 -14.59 -12.61
CA GLU A 171 -16.57 -15.41 -13.80
C GLU A 171 -16.68 -14.55 -15.08
N SER A 172 -17.28 -13.37 -14.96
CA SER A 172 -17.53 -12.45 -16.08
C SER A 172 -16.36 -11.54 -16.47
N ALA A 173 -15.30 -11.52 -15.67
CA ALA A 173 -14.19 -10.57 -15.81
C ALA A 173 -13.14 -11.01 -16.83
N ASP A 174 -12.70 -10.07 -17.67
CA ASP A 174 -11.68 -10.31 -18.70
C ASP A 174 -10.32 -9.71 -18.32
N LEU A 175 -10.29 -8.78 -17.36
CA LEU A 175 -9.08 -8.10 -16.92
C LEU A 175 -9.24 -7.66 -15.46
N ILE A 176 -8.16 -7.77 -14.66
CA ILE A 176 -8.06 -7.12 -13.36
C ILE A 176 -7.00 -6.03 -13.43
N ILE A 177 -7.35 -4.83 -12.95
CA ILE A 177 -6.40 -3.75 -12.66
C ILE A 177 -6.44 -3.50 -11.15
N HIS A 178 -5.39 -3.92 -10.45
CA HIS A 178 -5.25 -3.74 -9.02
C HIS A 178 -4.49 -2.45 -8.70
N SER A 179 -5.22 -1.33 -8.57
CA SER A 179 -4.67 -0.02 -8.18
C SER A 179 -4.95 0.37 -6.73
N GLY A 180 -5.86 -0.36 -6.05
CA GLY A 180 -6.24 -0.09 -4.67
C GLY A 180 -5.12 -0.43 -3.69
N ALA A 181 -4.80 0.52 -2.82
CA ALA A 181 -3.85 0.35 -1.74
C ALA A 181 -4.20 1.31 -0.58
N ASP A 182 -3.77 0.96 0.62
CA ASP A 182 -3.60 1.92 1.71
C ASP A 182 -2.22 2.56 1.55
N VAL A 183 -2.20 3.82 1.07
CA VAL A 183 -0.99 4.58 0.81
C VAL A 183 -0.68 5.43 2.04
N SER A 184 0.27 4.98 2.85
CA SER A 184 0.73 5.73 4.00
C SER A 184 2.21 5.47 4.26
N HIS A 185 3.01 6.53 4.18
CA HIS A 185 4.42 6.49 4.59
C HIS A 185 4.61 6.49 6.12
N MET A 186 3.50 6.52 6.86
CA MET A 186 3.47 6.62 8.33
C MET A 186 3.11 5.29 9.00
N LYS A 187 2.57 4.32 8.24
CA LYS A 187 2.15 3.03 8.78
C LYS A 187 3.26 1.99 8.66
N SER A 188 3.35 1.13 9.66
CA SER A 188 4.22 -0.04 9.62
C SER A 188 3.80 -1.02 8.52
N TYR A 189 4.74 -1.87 8.11
CA TYR A 189 4.44 -2.96 7.19
C TYR A 189 3.28 -3.82 7.68
N GLN A 190 3.24 -4.20 8.97
CA GLN A 190 2.18 -5.07 9.50
C GLN A 190 0.79 -4.46 9.33
N SER A 191 0.67 -3.13 9.51
CA SER A 191 -0.59 -2.41 9.32
C SER A 191 -1.00 -2.34 7.85
N LEU A 192 -0.03 -2.31 6.95
CA LEU A 192 -0.23 -2.23 5.49
C LEU A 192 -0.33 -3.60 4.81
N ARG A 193 0.13 -4.67 5.48
CA ARG A 193 0.15 -6.05 4.99
C ARG A 193 -1.23 -6.50 4.54
N ARG A 194 -2.24 -6.30 5.37
CA ARG A 194 -3.62 -6.70 5.06
C ARG A 194 -4.19 -5.97 3.84
N PRO A 195 -4.22 -4.62 3.78
CA PRO A 195 -4.80 -3.91 2.63
C PRO A 195 -3.97 -3.96 1.34
N ASN A 196 -2.66 -4.22 1.40
CA ASN A 196 -1.79 -4.14 0.22
C ASN A 196 -1.30 -5.51 -0.28
N VAL A 197 -0.92 -6.42 0.63
CA VAL A 197 -0.32 -7.72 0.26
C VAL A 197 -1.37 -8.82 0.25
N GLU A 198 -2.08 -9.00 1.35
CA GLU A 198 -3.11 -10.04 1.47
C GLU A 198 -4.27 -9.80 0.50
N SER A 199 -4.61 -8.55 0.21
CA SER A 199 -5.60 -8.20 -0.81
C SER A 199 -5.14 -8.57 -2.23
N THR A 200 -3.83 -8.46 -2.52
CA THR A 200 -3.24 -8.90 -3.79
C THR A 200 -3.34 -10.41 -3.91
N LYS A 201 -2.96 -11.15 -2.85
CA LYS A 201 -3.07 -12.62 -2.79
C LYS A 201 -4.51 -13.10 -2.97
N GLU A 202 -5.45 -12.47 -2.27
CA GLU A 202 -6.89 -12.78 -2.36
C GLU A 202 -7.41 -12.55 -3.78
N LEU A 203 -7.02 -11.45 -4.42
CA LEU A 203 -7.37 -11.18 -5.81
C LEU A 203 -6.81 -12.25 -6.77
N VAL A 204 -5.54 -12.64 -6.62
CA VAL A 204 -4.93 -13.70 -7.43
C VAL A 204 -5.64 -15.03 -7.22
N ARG A 205 -5.98 -15.38 -5.98
CA ARG A 205 -6.75 -16.59 -5.65
C ARG A 205 -8.12 -16.61 -6.35
N LEU A 206 -8.82 -15.47 -6.37
CA LEU A 206 -10.11 -15.33 -7.05
C LEU A 206 -9.96 -15.33 -8.58
N ALA A 207 -8.88 -14.75 -9.10
CA ALA A 207 -8.58 -14.66 -10.52
C ALA A 207 -8.12 -15.99 -11.14
N GLY A 208 -7.32 -16.77 -10.40
CA GLY A 208 -6.69 -18.00 -10.89
C GLY A 208 -7.70 -19.02 -11.40
N LYS A 209 -8.87 -19.12 -10.76
CA LYS A 209 -9.97 -19.99 -11.19
C LYS A 209 -10.51 -19.71 -12.60
N HIS A 210 -10.27 -18.50 -13.11
CA HIS A 210 -10.80 -18.03 -14.39
C HIS A 210 -9.70 -17.54 -15.34
N LYS A 211 -8.42 -17.69 -14.97
CA LYS A 211 -7.24 -17.21 -15.72
C LYS A 211 -7.36 -15.76 -16.19
N ILE A 212 -7.83 -14.89 -15.30
CA ILE A 212 -8.01 -13.47 -15.60
C ILE A 212 -6.64 -12.80 -15.58
N PRO A 213 -6.21 -12.11 -16.65
CA PRO A 213 -5.00 -11.30 -16.65
C PRO A 213 -5.01 -10.27 -15.53
N PHE A 214 -3.85 -10.07 -14.91
CA PHE A 214 -3.69 -9.28 -13.70
C PHE A 214 -2.67 -8.17 -13.89
N HIS A 215 -3.12 -6.91 -13.93
CA HIS A 215 -2.24 -5.75 -13.91
C HIS A 215 -2.17 -5.18 -12.50
N PHE A 216 -0.99 -5.28 -11.89
CA PHE A 216 -0.70 -4.66 -10.61
C PHE A 216 -0.11 -3.26 -10.81
N ILE A 217 -0.69 -2.25 -10.18
CA ILE A 217 -0.09 -0.91 -10.18
C ILE A 217 0.85 -0.81 -8.98
N SER A 218 2.15 -0.79 -9.22
CA SER A 218 3.16 -0.62 -8.17
C SER A 218 3.57 0.84 -7.93
N THR A 219 4.76 1.06 -7.35
CA THR A 219 5.35 2.37 -7.08
C THR A 219 6.82 2.39 -7.47
N ALA A 220 7.29 3.51 -8.01
CA ALA A 220 8.71 3.71 -8.32
C ALA A 220 9.62 3.55 -7.08
N GLY A 221 9.07 3.75 -5.88
CA GLY A 221 9.76 3.51 -4.61
C GLY A 221 10.39 2.12 -4.48
N VAL A 222 9.81 1.09 -5.12
CA VAL A 222 10.36 -0.27 -5.10
C VAL A 222 11.70 -0.34 -5.85
N ALA A 223 11.82 0.37 -6.97
CA ALA A 223 13.01 0.40 -7.81
C ALA A 223 14.04 1.49 -7.41
N LEU A 224 13.65 2.46 -6.58
CA LEU A 224 14.50 3.56 -6.10
C LEU A 224 15.62 3.13 -5.14
N SER A 225 15.79 1.83 -4.87
CA SER A 225 16.90 1.29 -4.08
C SER A 225 18.24 1.28 -4.85
N GLY A 226 18.66 2.44 -5.37
CA GLY A 226 20.05 2.70 -5.80
C GLY A 226 20.36 2.67 -7.29
N LYS A 227 19.42 3.05 -8.19
CA LYS A 227 19.67 3.10 -9.65
C LYS A 227 19.23 4.40 -10.32
N GLU A 228 19.94 4.76 -11.40
CA GLU A 228 19.63 5.90 -12.29
C GLU A 228 18.60 5.54 -13.39
N SER A 229 18.28 4.25 -13.56
CA SER A 229 17.37 3.74 -14.60
C SER A 229 16.36 2.71 -14.07
N TYR A 230 15.19 2.62 -14.71
CA TYR A 230 14.09 1.71 -14.35
C TYR A 230 13.84 0.65 -15.44
N PRO A 231 14.69 -0.38 -15.58
CA PRO A 231 14.44 -1.46 -16.53
C PRO A 231 13.30 -2.37 -16.05
N GLU A 232 12.63 -3.04 -16.99
CA GLU A 232 11.63 -4.08 -16.71
C GLU A 232 12.34 -5.35 -16.25
N VAL A 233 12.57 -5.46 -14.93
CA VAL A 233 13.23 -6.60 -14.28
C VAL A 233 12.51 -6.96 -12.99
N SER A 234 12.59 -8.23 -12.59
CA SER A 234 12.05 -8.68 -11.31
C SER A 234 12.62 -7.89 -10.13
N VAL A 235 11.75 -7.51 -9.21
CA VAL A 235 12.13 -6.80 -7.98
C VAL A 235 12.78 -7.71 -6.93
N ALA A 236 12.85 -9.02 -7.17
CA ALA A 236 13.46 -10.00 -6.28
C ALA A 236 14.90 -9.63 -5.87
N ALA A 237 15.66 -9.06 -6.81
CA ALA A 237 17.04 -8.63 -6.59
C ALA A 237 17.17 -7.35 -5.75
N TYR A 238 16.06 -6.65 -5.48
CA TYR A 238 16.04 -5.35 -4.80
C TYR A 238 15.11 -5.36 -3.57
N PRO A 239 15.36 -6.23 -2.58
CA PRO A 239 14.51 -6.28 -1.40
C PRO A 239 14.63 -4.99 -0.58
N PRO A 240 13.51 -4.45 -0.09
CA PRO A 240 13.48 -3.24 0.73
C PRO A 240 14.28 -3.49 2.02
N PRO A 241 15.15 -2.58 2.48
CA PRO A 241 15.97 -2.79 3.67
C PRO A 241 15.11 -3.15 4.90
N THR A 242 15.55 -4.15 5.67
CA THR A 242 14.81 -4.70 6.83
C THR A 242 14.65 -3.72 7.99
N ASN A 243 15.48 -2.68 8.04
CA ASN A 243 15.51 -1.66 9.07
C ASN A 243 14.78 -0.37 8.69
N ARG A 244 14.32 -0.20 7.43
CA ARG A 244 13.63 1.04 7.04
C ARG A 244 12.13 0.96 7.28
N ILE A 245 11.62 2.01 7.91
CA ILE A 245 10.19 2.31 8.08
C ILE A 245 9.56 2.78 6.75
N GLU A 246 9.80 2.06 5.65
CA GLU A 246 9.08 2.29 4.38
C GLU A 246 8.05 1.18 4.19
N GLY A 247 7.16 1.00 5.19
CA GLY A 247 6.17 -0.08 5.21
C GLY A 247 5.32 -0.14 3.94
N TYR A 248 5.03 1.02 3.32
CA TYR A 248 4.34 1.09 2.05
C TYR A 248 5.18 0.51 0.90
N VAL A 249 6.41 0.96 0.72
CA VAL A 249 7.30 0.42 -0.34
C VAL A 249 7.52 -1.07 -0.13
N ALA A 250 7.75 -1.50 1.11
CA ALA A 250 7.91 -2.91 1.44
C ALA A 250 6.66 -3.74 1.11
N SER A 251 5.46 -3.20 1.37
CA SER A 251 4.21 -3.87 0.98
C SER A 251 4.04 -3.98 -0.55
N LYS A 252 4.48 -2.97 -1.31
CA LYS A 252 4.42 -3.01 -2.78
C LYS A 252 5.43 -4.00 -3.35
N TRP A 253 6.65 -4.00 -2.82
CA TRP A 253 7.67 -5.01 -3.15
C TRP A 253 7.19 -6.43 -2.84
N ALA A 254 6.57 -6.66 -1.68
CA ALA A 254 6.07 -7.98 -1.31
C ALA A 254 4.97 -8.47 -2.27
N SER A 255 4.06 -7.58 -2.70
CA SER A 255 3.05 -7.90 -3.72
C SER A 255 3.68 -8.22 -5.08
N GLU A 256 4.63 -7.41 -5.55
CA GLU A 256 5.34 -7.68 -6.81
C GLU A 256 6.09 -9.02 -6.76
N ARG A 257 6.84 -9.25 -5.68
CA ARG A 257 7.60 -10.49 -5.53
C ARG A 257 6.71 -11.72 -5.40
N PHE A 258 5.53 -11.58 -4.80
CA PHE A 258 4.52 -12.63 -4.79
C PHE A 258 3.98 -12.90 -6.21
N LEU A 259 3.69 -11.85 -6.98
CA LEU A 259 3.21 -11.97 -8.36
C LEU A 259 4.24 -12.61 -9.29
N ASP A 260 5.53 -12.26 -9.17
CA ASP A 260 6.63 -12.92 -9.90
C ASP A 260 6.61 -14.45 -9.71
N ARG A 261 6.21 -14.93 -8.51
CA ARG A 261 6.14 -16.37 -8.24
C ARG A 261 4.91 -17.03 -8.85
N THR A 262 3.88 -16.26 -9.22
CA THR A 262 2.65 -16.77 -9.87
C THR A 262 2.80 -16.92 -11.37
N GLU A 263 3.83 -16.32 -11.97
CA GLU A 263 4.15 -16.50 -13.37
C GLU A 263 4.79 -17.89 -13.60
N PRO A 264 4.39 -18.60 -14.68
CA PRO A 264 4.89 -19.94 -14.99
C PRO A 264 6.35 -19.98 -15.45
#